data_AF-A0A5C2HJN3-F1
#
_entry.id   AF-A0A5C2HJN3-F1
#
_cell.length_a   1.000
_cell.length_b   1.000
_cell.length_c   1.000
_cell.angle_alpha   90.00
_cell.angle_beta   90.00
_cell.angle_gamma   90.00
#
_symmetry.space_group_name_H-M   'P 1'
#
loop_
_entity.id
_entity.type
_entity.pdbx_description
1 polymer ?
#
loop_
_entity_poly.entity_id
_entity_poly.type
_entity_poly.pdbx_seq_one_letter_code
_entity_poly.pdbx_strand_id
1 'polypeptide(L)'
;MNKADINNNVFEIIKQTKVYQGKGLKSINKPVLILMALYFVMKGKERLNEYVVYEQFLSDLLGNNGLILSYPFVRLESDGFWDIISDFTLLKNSSGDVSRKILLKGVKAGFSLDVYSALIADRKKTYRLSLWFLKNYILPANKSVYDSFYSLFFDNDNFIFDDTKVIDVSDDAVLMSNEGEPTSKWWMRKGLDIIDGFPDAFVKDNLRKSRIEFIAGTNRLKTIKSWLLAAEIIQKKKSNANKFELSYLGRCIRNIDPEMENASTWWAIHIHLCLSSNSLPYFDVIKVLVNNYGSWLDRKNIINALFYDDSVYKKKNYKQSTLESVSGGVLKMFEGDKPLAEMGILEKSQISGTQNYRIGDVNCSDSVFIYAIQLFKSRFFPTRSSLDFSELINIGLNSCLCMSSDEFRKKLRKIGHNDLGSGIRFNEVANLQTVDFSSINISAEDALYNLLKDVDVLWI
;
A
#
# COMPACT_ATOMS: atom_id res chain seq x y z
N MET A 1 23.83 -27.73 5.76
CA MET A 1 22.42 -27.41 5.39
C MET A 1 22.19 -27.93 3.98
N ASN A 2 21.04 -28.56 3.69
CA ASN A 2 20.76 -29.00 2.32
C ASN A 2 20.44 -27.76 1.45
N LYS A 3 20.71 -27.82 0.14
CA LYS A 3 20.45 -26.71 -0.81
C LYS A 3 18.99 -26.24 -0.79
N ALA A 4 18.05 -27.16 -0.59
CA ALA A 4 16.63 -26.84 -0.46
C ALA A 4 16.31 -25.98 0.78
N ASP A 5 17.04 -26.18 1.89
CA ASP A 5 16.85 -25.41 3.12
C ASP A 5 17.40 -23.99 2.99
N ILE A 6 18.47 -23.79 2.20
CA ILE A 6 19.08 -22.48 1.97
C ILE A 6 18.10 -21.59 1.19
N ASN A 7 17.53 -22.07 0.08
CA ASN A 7 16.61 -21.27 -0.75
C ASN A 7 15.40 -20.72 0.03
N ASN A 8 14.87 -21.52 0.95
CA ASN A 8 13.74 -21.12 1.80
C ASN A 8 14.14 -20.23 2.98
N ASN A 9 15.39 -20.32 3.46
CA ASN A 9 15.85 -19.63 4.67
C ASN A 9 16.93 -18.56 4.47
N VAL A 10 17.31 -18.20 3.24
CA VAL A 10 18.35 -17.17 2.96
C VAL A 10 18.14 -15.90 3.78
N PHE A 11 16.89 -15.46 3.92
CA PHE A 11 16.55 -14.27 4.69
C PHE A 11 16.97 -14.37 6.16
N GLU A 12 16.71 -15.51 6.80
CA GLU A 12 17.04 -15.74 8.21
C GLU A 12 18.54 -15.98 8.42
N ILE A 13 19.20 -16.67 7.49
CA ILE A 13 20.66 -16.87 7.52
C ILE A 13 21.39 -15.52 7.54
N ILE A 14 21.02 -14.62 6.63
CA ILE A 14 21.70 -13.32 6.53
C ILE A 14 21.31 -12.42 7.72
N LYS A 15 20.07 -12.46 8.22
CA LYS A 15 19.67 -11.69 9.41
C LYS A 15 20.45 -12.06 10.68
N GLN A 16 20.89 -13.31 10.79
CA GLN A 16 21.67 -13.81 11.93
C GLN A 16 23.14 -13.35 11.90
N THR A 17 23.53 -12.52 10.93
CA THR A 17 24.86 -11.88 10.87
C THR A 17 25.27 -11.32 12.22
N LYS A 18 26.41 -11.79 12.75
CA LYS A 18 26.94 -11.30 14.02
C LYS A 18 27.60 -9.94 13.81
N VAL A 19 26.98 -8.91 14.37
CA VAL A 19 27.47 -7.53 14.30
C VAL A 19 28.16 -7.16 15.61
N TYR A 20 29.38 -6.63 15.51
CA TYR A 20 30.14 -6.15 16.67
C TYR A 20 29.39 -5.04 17.42
N GLN A 21 29.43 -5.07 18.74
CA GLN A 21 28.82 -4.07 19.61
C GLN A 21 29.90 -3.45 20.51
N GLY A 22 30.08 -2.13 20.39
CA GLY A 22 31.01 -1.36 21.23
C GLY A 22 30.28 -0.22 21.90
N LYS A 23 30.44 -0.07 23.23
CA LYS A 23 29.79 1.00 24.03
C LYS A 23 28.27 1.09 23.80
N GLY A 24 27.59 -0.05 23.64
CA GLY A 24 26.14 -0.11 23.40
C GLY A 24 25.69 0.18 21.97
N LEU A 25 26.60 0.55 21.05
CA LEU A 25 26.29 0.80 19.64
C LEU A 25 26.73 -0.38 18.77
N LYS A 26 25.84 -0.82 17.88
CA LYS A 26 26.14 -1.83 16.85
C LYS A 26 26.98 -1.20 15.74
N SER A 27 28.05 -1.86 15.33
CA SER A 27 28.86 -1.44 14.18
C SER A 27 28.07 -1.58 12.87
N ILE A 28 28.12 -0.59 11.99
CA ILE A 28 27.44 -0.64 10.70
C ILE A 28 28.30 -1.21 9.56
N ASN A 29 29.57 -1.54 9.79
CA ASN A 29 30.50 -1.95 8.74
C ASN A 29 30.05 -3.23 8.00
N LYS A 30 29.61 -4.26 8.73
CA LYS A 30 29.04 -5.49 8.14
C LYS A 30 27.71 -5.20 7.41
N PRO A 31 26.71 -4.57 8.04
CA PRO A 31 25.47 -4.14 7.36
C PRO A 31 25.68 -3.37 6.07
N VAL A 32 26.61 -2.41 6.04
CA VAL A 32 26.93 -1.62 4.84
C VAL A 32 27.49 -2.50 3.73
N LEU A 33 28.43 -3.40 4.03
CA LEU A 33 28.98 -4.32 3.03
C LEU A 33 27.90 -5.26 2.47
N ILE A 34 27.00 -5.76 3.33
CA ILE A 34 25.86 -6.59 2.90
C ILE A 34 24.93 -5.79 1.98
N LEU A 35 24.61 -4.54 2.32
CA LEU A 35 23.78 -3.67 1.48
C LEU A 35 24.42 -3.45 0.09
N MET A 36 25.73 -3.22 0.03
CA MET A 36 26.43 -3.09 -1.26
C MET A 36 26.34 -4.37 -2.09
N ALA A 37 26.51 -5.53 -1.46
CA ALA A 37 26.37 -6.81 -2.14
C ALA A 37 24.93 -7.06 -2.62
N LEU A 38 23.92 -6.72 -1.83
CA LEU A 38 22.50 -6.79 -2.23
C LEU A 38 22.22 -5.87 -3.41
N TYR A 39 22.78 -4.67 -3.43
CA TYR A 39 22.69 -3.76 -4.57
C TYR A 39 23.30 -4.37 -5.84
N PHE A 40 24.48 -5.01 -5.74
CA PHE A 40 25.10 -5.70 -6.86
C PHE A 40 24.24 -6.87 -7.38
N VAL A 41 23.62 -7.65 -6.50
CA VAL A 41 22.65 -8.68 -6.89
C VAL A 41 21.46 -8.06 -7.64
N MET A 42 20.87 -6.98 -7.13
CA MET A 42 19.73 -6.31 -7.77
C MET A 42 20.07 -5.76 -9.15
N LYS A 43 21.32 -5.32 -9.36
CA LYS A 43 21.82 -4.86 -10.66
C LYS A 43 22.33 -5.98 -11.56
N GLY A 44 22.22 -7.25 -11.15
CA GLY A 44 22.68 -8.40 -11.93
C GLY A 44 24.19 -8.41 -12.17
N LYS A 45 24.97 -7.80 -11.27
CA LYS A 45 26.44 -7.81 -11.35
C LYS A 45 27.01 -9.17 -10.94
N GLU A 46 28.29 -9.38 -11.23
CA GLU A 46 29.03 -10.58 -10.83
C GLU A 46 28.89 -10.86 -9.32
N ARG A 47 28.77 -12.14 -8.98
CA ARG A 47 28.59 -12.60 -7.59
C ARG A 47 29.75 -12.23 -6.68
N LEU A 48 30.98 -12.40 -7.16
CA LEU A 48 32.21 -12.14 -6.43
C LEU A 48 32.89 -10.92 -7.04
N ASN A 49 33.11 -9.88 -6.24
CA ASN A 49 33.77 -8.66 -6.69
C ASN A 49 35.07 -8.45 -5.91
N GLU A 50 36.04 -7.81 -6.53
CA GLU A 50 37.31 -7.47 -5.87
C GLU A 50 37.08 -6.49 -4.72
N TYR A 51 37.89 -6.58 -3.67
CA TYR A 51 37.83 -5.67 -2.52
C TYR A 51 37.83 -4.19 -2.93
N VAL A 52 38.63 -3.83 -3.94
CA VAL A 52 38.71 -2.45 -4.46
C VAL A 52 37.39 -1.96 -5.05
N VAL A 53 36.58 -2.84 -5.64
CA VAL A 53 35.26 -2.48 -6.20
C VAL A 53 34.32 -2.04 -5.08
N TYR A 54 34.35 -2.71 -3.94
CA TYR A 54 33.57 -2.32 -2.77
C TYR A 54 34.09 -0.99 -2.17
N GLU A 55 35.41 -0.82 -1.99
CA GLU A 55 35.95 0.45 -1.49
C GLU A 55 35.58 1.64 -2.39
N GLN A 56 35.73 1.47 -3.71
CA GLN A 56 35.40 2.52 -4.68
C GLN A 56 33.91 2.84 -4.63
N PHE A 57 33.04 1.82 -4.67
CA PHE A 57 31.59 2.02 -4.60
C PHE A 57 31.17 2.78 -3.34
N LEU A 58 31.77 2.44 -2.19
CA LEU A 58 31.45 3.11 -0.93
C LEU A 58 31.94 4.57 -0.94
N SER A 59 33.14 4.81 -1.46
CA SER A 59 33.72 6.14 -1.61
C SER A 59 32.89 7.01 -2.56
N ASP A 60 32.41 6.46 -3.67
CA ASP A 60 31.57 7.19 -4.63
C ASP A 60 30.21 7.55 -4.02
N LEU A 61 29.62 6.63 -3.24
CA LEU A 61 28.29 6.83 -2.65
C LEU A 61 28.30 7.80 -1.46
N LEU A 62 29.34 7.76 -0.62
CA LEU A 62 29.34 8.40 0.70
C LEU A 62 30.56 9.32 0.95
N GLY A 63 31.50 9.40 0.01
CA GLY A 63 32.77 10.08 0.22
C GLY A 63 33.60 9.46 1.34
N ASN A 64 34.40 10.30 2.02
CA ASN A 64 35.21 9.87 3.17
C ASN A 64 34.35 9.84 4.45
N ASN A 65 33.72 8.69 4.69
CA ASN A 65 32.77 8.47 5.80
C ASN A 65 33.39 7.74 7.01
N GLY A 66 34.69 7.42 6.97
CA GLY A 66 35.39 6.68 8.02
C GLY A 66 35.01 5.20 8.17
N LEU A 67 34.18 4.64 7.29
CA LEU A 67 33.82 3.23 7.29
C LEU A 67 34.96 2.39 6.73
N ILE A 68 35.29 1.29 7.42
CA ILE A 68 36.39 0.41 7.06
C ILE A 68 35.83 -0.97 6.68
N LEU A 69 35.97 -1.33 5.40
CA LEU A 69 35.44 -2.58 4.85
C LEU A 69 36.39 -3.77 4.99
N SER A 70 37.69 -3.56 5.26
CA SER A 70 38.68 -4.65 5.33
C SER A 70 38.31 -5.75 6.34
N TYR A 71 37.82 -5.35 7.52
CA TYR A 71 37.35 -6.28 8.55
C TYR A 71 36.09 -7.07 8.13
N PRO A 72 34.95 -6.43 7.80
CA PRO A 72 33.74 -7.17 7.43
C PRO A 72 33.93 -8.03 6.16
N PHE A 73 34.78 -7.61 5.22
CA PHE A 73 35.02 -8.33 3.97
C PHE A 73 35.50 -9.77 4.17
N VAL A 74 36.31 -10.00 5.20
CA VAL A 74 36.78 -11.35 5.56
C VAL A 74 35.84 -12.02 6.56
N ARG A 75 35.28 -11.25 7.51
CA ARG A 75 34.51 -11.80 8.63
C ARG A 75 33.10 -12.26 8.27
N LEU A 76 32.57 -11.88 7.12
CA LEU A 76 31.30 -12.44 6.66
C LEU A 76 31.45 -13.91 6.26
N GLU A 77 32.66 -14.38 5.92
CA GLU A 77 32.93 -15.80 5.62
C GLU A 77 32.51 -16.72 6.78
N SER A 78 32.82 -16.32 8.02
CA SER A 78 32.43 -17.07 9.22
C SER A 78 30.94 -17.07 9.51
N ASP A 79 30.17 -16.18 8.88
CA ASP A 79 28.71 -16.13 9.02
C ASP A 79 28.02 -17.10 8.03
N GLY A 80 28.79 -17.79 7.17
CA GLY A 80 28.34 -18.96 6.40
C GLY A 80 27.57 -18.65 5.12
N PHE A 81 27.44 -17.38 4.73
CA PHE A 81 26.76 -16.97 3.49
C PHE A 81 27.65 -16.17 2.53
N TRP A 82 28.96 -16.11 2.79
CA TRP A 82 29.91 -15.27 2.08
C TRP A 82 31.15 -16.09 1.67
N ASP A 83 31.52 -16.01 0.39
CA ASP A 83 32.67 -16.71 -0.17
C ASP A 83 33.81 -15.73 -0.42
N ILE A 84 35.06 -16.22 -0.27
CA ILE A 84 36.27 -15.48 -0.59
C ILE A 84 37.14 -16.33 -1.53
N ILE A 85 37.63 -15.73 -2.60
CA ILE A 85 38.56 -16.34 -3.55
C ILE A 85 39.82 -15.47 -3.64
N SER A 86 40.98 -16.14 -3.58
CA SER A 86 42.30 -15.53 -3.73
C SER A 86 43.27 -16.53 -4.35
N ASP A 87 44.19 -16.04 -5.18
CA ASP A 87 45.27 -16.84 -5.78
C ASP A 87 46.41 -17.14 -4.79
N PHE A 88 46.31 -16.66 -3.55
CA PHE A 88 47.31 -16.84 -2.51
C PHE A 88 46.65 -17.08 -1.15
N THR A 89 47.41 -17.63 -0.21
CA THR A 89 46.92 -17.86 1.15
C THR A 89 46.75 -16.54 1.90
N LEU A 90 45.53 -16.29 2.41
CA LEU A 90 45.24 -15.12 3.24
C LEU A 90 45.84 -15.31 4.63
N LEU A 91 46.95 -14.62 4.91
CA LEU A 91 47.54 -14.58 6.25
C LEU A 91 46.64 -13.77 7.19
N LYS A 92 45.87 -14.47 8.02
CA LYS A 92 45.01 -13.89 9.06
C LYS A 92 45.85 -13.64 10.33
N ASN A 93 45.61 -12.52 11.01
CA ASN A 93 46.22 -12.24 12.32
C ASN A 93 45.59 -13.12 13.42
N SER A 94 46.05 -12.99 14.67
CA SER A 94 45.51 -13.73 15.83
C SER A 94 44.02 -13.51 16.08
N SER A 95 43.48 -12.38 15.62
CA SER A 95 42.04 -12.09 15.71
C SER A 95 41.26 -12.74 14.57
N GLY A 96 41.90 -13.10 13.45
CA GLY A 96 41.26 -13.60 12.23
C GLY A 96 41.12 -12.57 11.11
N ASP A 97 41.76 -11.41 11.23
CA ASP A 97 41.65 -10.29 10.28
C ASP A 97 42.81 -10.31 9.27
N VAL A 98 42.55 -9.78 8.07
CA VAL A 98 43.54 -9.68 6.99
C VAL A 98 43.87 -8.21 6.76
N SER A 99 45.15 -7.91 6.55
CA SER A 99 45.57 -6.53 6.27
C SER A 99 44.97 -6.01 4.95
N ARG A 100 44.58 -4.74 4.93
CA ARG A 100 44.08 -4.07 3.71
C ARG A 100 45.04 -4.23 2.51
N LYS A 101 46.36 -4.16 2.76
CA LYS A 101 47.40 -4.33 1.73
C LYS A 101 47.33 -5.68 1.02
N ILE A 102 46.90 -6.73 1.72
CA ILE A 102 46.71 -8.06 1.14
C ILE A 102 45.42 -8.11 0.32
N LEU A 103 44.32 -7.54 0.83
CA LEU A 103 43.04 -7.50 0.12
C LEU A 103 43.13 -6.77 -1.23
N LEU A 104 43.98 -5.73 -1.30
CA LEU A 104 44.24 -4.97 -2.54
C LEU A 104 44.96 -5.78 -3.64
N LYS A 105 45.43 -7.00 -3.37
CA LYS A 105 46.06 -7.87 -4.37
C LYS A 105 45.04 -8.71 -5.16
N GLY A 106 43.86 -8.17 -5.43
CA GLY A 106 42.83 -8.86 -6.23
C GLY A 106 42.02 -9.91 -5.48
N VAL A 107 41.88 -9.82 -4.15
CA VAL A 107 41.00 -10.73 -3.40
C VAL A 107 39.55 -10.43 -3.75
N LYS A 108 38.80 -11.46 -4.16
CA LYS A 108 37.38 -11.37 -4.52
C LYS A 108 36.51 -11.97 -3.42
N ALA A 109 35.37 -11.34 -3.15
CA ALA A 109 34.39 -11.89 -2.23
C ALA A 109 32.97 -11.46 -2.60
N GLY A 110 31.99 -12.15 -2.01
CA GLY A 110 30.58 -11.89 -2.24
C GLY A 110 29.70 -12.97 -1.60
N PHE A 111 28.39 -12.93 -1.88
CA PHE A 111 27.49 -13.98 -1.39
C PHE A 111 27.92 -15.36 -1.92
N SER A 112 27.73 -16.38 -1.09
CA SER A 112 27.88 -17.78 -1.50
C SER A 112 26.98 -18.08 -2.70
N LEU A 113 27.35 -19.06 -3.52
CA LEU A 113 26.62 -19.36 -4.76
C LEU A 113 25.13 -19.61 -4.50
N ASP A 114 24.78 -20.44 -3.52
CA ASP A 114 23.39 -20.77 -3.21
C ASP A 114 22.60 -19.53 -2.75
N VAL A 115 23.23 -18.67 -1.94
CA VAL A 115 22.61 -17.42 -1.47
C VAL A 115 22.42 -16.42 -2.62
N TYR A 116 23.43 -16.24 -3.45
CA TYR A 116 23.34 -15.37 -4.63
C TYR A 116 22.24 -15.84 -5.58
N SER A 117 22.19 -17.14 -5.87
CA SER A 117 21.16 -17.74 -6.72
C SER A 117 19.75 -17.57 -6.15
N ALA A 118 19.58 -17.69 -4.83
CA ALA A 118 18.29 -17.46 -4.19
C ALA A 118 17.86 -15.98 -4.25
N LEU A 119 18.81 -15.05 -4.05
CA LEU A 119 18.55 -13.62 -4.06
C LEU A 119 18.25 -13.08 -5.46
N ILE A 120 18.95 -13.57 -6.50
CA ILE A 120 18.67 -13.17 -7.89
C ILE A 120 17.34 -13.75 -8.39
N ALA A 121 16.97 -14.96 -7.96
CA ALA A 121 15.70 -15.60 -8.30
C ALA A 121 14.49 -14.90 -7.66
N ASP A 122 14.68 -14.24 -6.51
CA ASP A 122 13.64 -13.54 -5.77
C ASP A 122 14.08 -12.11 -5.42
N ARG A 123 13.89 -11.20 -6.38
CA ARG A 123 14.24 -9.78 -6.22
C ARG A 123 13.51 -9.11 -5.06
N LYS A 124 12.31 -9.57 -4.74
CA LYS A 124 11.52 -9.06 -3.61
C LYS A 124 12.19 -9.43 -2.29
N LYS A 125 12.63 -10.67 -2.13
CA LYS A 125 13.41 -11.09 -0.95
C LYS A 125 14.68 -10.26 -0.78
N THR A 126 15.38 -9.98 -1.88
CA THR A 126 16.56 -9.09 -1.87
C THR A 126 16.19 -7.67 -1.43
N TYR A 127 15.13 -7.09 -1.97
CA TYR A 127 14.60 -5.77 -1.59
C TYR A 127 14.24 -5.70 -0.10
N ARG A 128 13.46 -6.67 0.38
CA ARG A 128 13.03 -6.79 1.79
C ARG A 128 14.23 -6.85 2.72
N LEU A 129 15.26 -7.56 2.31
CA LEU A 129 16.47 -7.74 3.11
C LEU A 129 17.25 -6.43 3.19
N SER A 130 17.38 -5.72 2.07
CA SER A 130 17.99 -4.38 2.03
C SER A 130 17.26 -3.41 2.96
N LEU A 131 15.92 -3.34 2.87
CA LEU A 131 15.11 -2.48 3.73
C LEU A 131 15.25 -2.85 5.21
N TRP A 132 15.28 -4.14 5.52
CA TRP A 132 15.47 -4.62 6.89
C TRP A 132 16.82 -4.16 7.46
N PHE A 133 17.93 -4.29 6.72
CA PHE A 133 19.24 -3.81 7.16
C PHE A 133 19.27 -2.29 7.33
N LEU A 134 18.67 -1.55 6.40
CA LEU A 134 18.57 -0.10 6.47
C LEU A 134 17.85 0.35 7.74
N LYS A 135 16.68 -0.22 8.03
CA LYS A 135 15.88 0.15 9.20
C LYS A 135 16.49 -0.29 10.53
N ASN A 136 17.07 -1.50 10.59
CA ASN A 136 17.49 -2.10 11.87
C ASN A 136 18.95 -1.81 12.25
N TYR A 137 19.81 -1.46 11.29
CA TYR A 137 21.22 -1.20 11.55
C TYR A 137 21.67 0.20 11.13
N ILE A 138 21.27 0.66 9.94
CA ILE A 138 21.82 1.92 9.40
C ILE A 138 21.09 3.13 9.99
N LEU A 139 19.76 3.17 9.91
CA LEU A 139 18.94 4.29 10.38
C LEU A 139 19.22 4.67 11.84
N PRO A 140 19.30 3.72 12.80
CA PRO A 140 19.55 4.07 14.19
C PRO A 140 20.97 4.57 14.44
N ALA A 141 21.93 4.26 13.57
CA ALA A 141 23.34 4.55 13.77
C ALA A 141 23.83 5.77 12.98
N ASN A 142 23.38 5.95 11.72
CA ASN A 142 23.81 7.03 10.85
C ASN A 142 22.76 7.32 9.77
N LYS A 143 22.00 8.42 9.94
CA LYS A 143 20.95 8.84 9.01
C LYS A 143 21.48 9.20 7.62
N SER A 144 22.64 9.86 7.52
CA SER A 144 23.20 10.23 6.21
C SER A 144 23.54 9.00 5.36
N VAL A 145 24.10 7.96 5.99
CA VAL A 145 24.35 6.68 5.31
C VAL A 145 23.04 6.00 4.92
N TYR A 146 22.01 6.07 5.78
CA TYR A 146 20.67 5.56 5.46
C TYR A 146 20.11 6.25 4.22
N ASP A 147 20.09 7.57 4.17
CA ASP A 147 19.51 8.35 3.07
C ASP A 147 20.19 8.03 1.73
N SER A 148 21.52 7.91 1.70
CA SER A 148 22.28 7.56 0.49
C SER A 148 22.00 6.14 -0.01
N PHE A 149 21.89 5.15 0.87
CA PHE A 149 21.53 3.81 0.44
C PHE A 149 20.04 3.69 0.11
N TYR A 150 19.18 4.39 0.85
CA TYR A 150 17.75 4.43 0.59
C TYR A 150 17.49 4.97 -0.82
N SER A 151 18.08 6.11 -1.18
CA SER A 151 17.96 6.66 -2.52
C SER A 151 18.50 5.73 -3.61
N LEU A 152 19.66 5.12 -3.36
CA LEU A 152 20.26 4.14 -4.25
C LEU A 152 19.32 2.95 -4.57
N PHE A 153 18.59 2.45 -3.56
CA PHE A 153 17.68 1.32 -3.71
C PHE A 153 16.27 1.72 -4.19
N PHE A 154 15.79 2.91 -3.83
CA PHE A 154 14.36 3.24 -3.88
C PHE A 154 14.00 4.53 -4.63
N ASP A 155 14.94 5.44 -4.90
CA ASP A 155 14.65 6.71 -5.62
C ASP A 155 14.73 6.58 -7.15
N ASN A 156 15.14 5.41 -7.67
CA ASN A 156 15.05 5.12 -9.10
C ASN A 156 13.73 4.39 -9.38
N ASP A 157 12.74 5.13 -9.88
CA ASP A 157 11.32 4.86 -10.26
C ASP A 157 10.82 3.46 -10.68
N ASN A 158 11.59 2.37 -10.61
CA ASN A 158 11.23 1.07 -11.17
C ASN A 158 11.03 -0.07 -10.13
N PHE A 159 11.15 0.19 -8.83
CA PHE A 159 10.96 -0.85 -7.80
C PHE A 159 10.09 -0.37 -6.63
N ILE A 160 8.80 -0.19 -6.89
CA ILE A 160 7.77 -0.12 -5.85
C ILE A 160 7.48 -1.56 -5.39
N PHE A 161 8.24 -2.07 -4.42
CA PHE A 161 7.80 -3.24 -3.65
C PHE A 161 7.26 -2.78 -2.30
N ASP A 162 5.93 -2.72 -2.24
CA ASP A 162 5.13 -2.52 -1.04
C ASP A 162 5.43 -3.66 -0.04
N ASP A 163 6.23 -3.35 0.98
CA ASP A 163 6.55 -4.28 2.08
C ASP A 163 5.66 -4.06 3.30
N THR A 164 4.51 -3.44 3.10
CA THR A 164 3.47 -3.53 4.08
C THR A 164 2.86 -4.92 3.99
N LYS A 165 2.55 -5.53 5.13
CA LYS A 165 1.34 -6.33 5.20
C LYS A 165 0.20 -5.36 4.85
N VAL A 166 0.02 -5.06 3.57
CA VAL A 166 -1.30 -4.82 3.04
C VAL A 166 -2.06 -6.03 3.56
N ILE A 167 -3.07 -5.81 4.39
CA ILE A 167 -4.13 -6.79 4.47
C ILE A 167 -4.54 -6.88 3.01
N ASP A 168 -4.04 -7.91 2.30
CA ASP A 168 -4.53 -8.32 0.99
C ASP A 168 -6.02 -8.17 1.18
N VAL A 169 -6.63 -7.18 0.51
CA VAL A 169 -8.09 -7.11 0.43
C VAL A 169 -8.42 -8.53 0.03
N SER A 170 -9.02 -9.27 0.96
CA SER A 170 -8.91 -10.73 1.17
C SER A 170 -8.61 -11.55 -0.08
N ASP A 171 -8.07 -12.77 0.01
CA ASP A 171 -8.10 -13.71 -1.13
C ASP A 171 -9.49 -13.80 -1.81
N ASP A 172 -10.57 -13.40 -1.12
CA ASP A 172 -11.94 -13.24 -1.63
C ASP A 172 -12.25 -11.94 -2.42
N ALA A 173 -11.32 -10.99 -2.60
CA ALA A 173 -11.58 -9.72 -3.26
C ALA A 173 -11.84 -9.89 -4.76
N VAL A 174 -12.94 -9.38 -5.27
CA VAL A 174 -13.40 -9.65 -6.64
C VAL A 174 -13.29 -8.39 -7.47
N LEU A 175 -12.77 -8.55 -8.70
CA LEU A 175 -12.83 -7.50 -9.71
C LEU A 175 -14.29 -7.13 -9.99
N MET A 176 -14.61 -5.85 -9.83
CA MET A 176 -15.96 -5.36 -10.08
C MET A 176 -16.34 -5.53 -11.56
N SER A 177 -17.56 -5.97 -11.84
CA SER A 177 -18.04 -6.13 -13.20
C SER A 177 -18.76 -4.88 -13.69
N ASN A 178 -18.03 -3.76 -13.80
CA ASN A 178 -18.59 -2.48 -14.25
C ASN A 178 -18.60 -2.30 -15.78
N GLU A 179 -17.98 -3.21 -16.54
CA GLU A 179 -17.86 -3.16 -18.01
C GLU A 179 -17.23 -1.86 -18.54
N GLY A 180 -16.36 -1.24 -17.74
CA GLY A 180 -15.67 0.01 -18.07
C GLY A 180 -16.53 1.26 -17.99
N GLU A 181 -17.64 1.17 -17.26
CA GLU A 181 -18.64 2.21 -17.17
C GLU A 181 -18.87 2.65 -15.70
N PRO A 182 -19.02 3.96 -15.46
CA PRO A 182 -19.34 4.48 -14.14
C PRO A 182 -20.80 4.15 -13.77
N THR A 183 -21.15 4.34 -12.51
CA THR A 183 -22.56 4.39 -12.10
C THR A 183 -23.13 5.81 -12.27
N SER A 184 -24.41 5.99 -11.96
CA SER A 184 -25.05 7.30 -11.85
C SER A 184 -25.76 7.42 -10.50
N LYS A 185 -25.99 8.65 -10.05
CA LYS A 185 -26.82 8.94 -8.87
C LYS A 185 -28.21 8.31 -9.00
N TRP A 186 -28.82 8.44 -10.17
CA TRP A 186 -30.13 7.86 -10.44
C TRP A 186 -30.16 6.34 -10.27
N TRP A 187 -29.13 5.61 -10.75
CA TRP A 187 -29.06 4.15 -10.56
C TRP A 187 -28.88 3.76 -9.09
N MET A 188 -28.08 4.50 -8.33
CA MET A 188 -27.90 4.24 -6.91
C MET A 188 -29.20 4.48 -6.14
N ARG A 189 -29.88 5.62 -6.37
CA ARG A 189 -31.18 5.96 -5.79
C ARG A 189 -32.24 4.90 -6.13
N LYS A 190 -32.37 4.56 -7.42
CA LYS A 190 -33.34 3.55 -7.86
C LYS A 190 -33.07 2.18 -7.21
N GLY A 191 -31.80 1.85 -6.96
CA GLY A 191 -31.41 0.66 -6.20
C GLY A 191 -31.91 0.69 -4.75
N LEU A 192 -31.84 1.84 -4.06
CA LEU A 192 -32.38 2.02 -2.72
C LEU A 192 -33.89 1.79 -2.65
N ASP A 193 -34.61 2.29 -3.66
CA ASP A 193 -36.08 2.26 -3.71
C ASP A 193 -36.64 0.86 -3.93
N ILE A 194 -36.08 0.11 -4.90
CA ILE A 194 -36.74 -1.10 -5.38
C ILE A 194 -36.34 -2.36 -4.62
N ILE A 195 -35.14 -2.42 -4.03
CA ILE A 195 -34.56 -3.70 -3.57
C ILE A 195 -35.35 -4.33 -2.41
N ASP A 196 -35.97 -3.52 -1.54
CA ASP A 196 -36.81 -4.06 -0.46
C ASP A 196 -38.08 -4.73 -0.98
N GLY A 197 -38.71 -4.15 -2.00
CA GLY A 197 -39.92 -4.69 -2.65
C GLY A 197 -39.62 -5.69 -3.78
N PHE A 198 -38.38 -5.74 -4.26
CA PHE A 198 -37.95 -6.55 -5.39
C PHE A 198 -36.56 -7.17 -5.13
N PRO A 199 -36.42 -8.05 -4.12
CA PRO A 199 -35.13 -8.55 -3.66
C PRO A 199 -34.42 -9.44 -4.70
N ASP A 200 -35.13 -9.97 -5.68
CA ASP A 200 -34.62 -10.80 -6.77
C ASP A 200 -34.50 -10.01 -8.09
N ALA A 201 -34.38 -8.68 -8.02
CA ALA A 201 -34.22 -7.79 -9.18
C ALA A 201 -33.05 -8.17 -10.11
N PHE A 202 -32.03 -8.89 -9.64
CA PHE A 202 -30.90 -9.27 -10.48
C PHE A 202 -30.86 -10.77 -10.83
N VAL A 203 -31.97 -11.49 -10.64
CA VAL A 203 -32.13 -12.89 -11.06
C VAL A 203 -32.56 -12.94 -12.53
N LYS A 204 -32.09 -13.97 -13.26
CA LYS A 204 -32.29 -14.13 -14.72
C LYS A 204 -33.76 -13.96 -15.15
N ASP A 205 -34.68 -14.59 -14.41
CA ASP A 205 -36.11 -14.61 -14.74
C ASP A 205 -36.77 -13.23 -14.55
N ASN A 206 -36.16 -12.38 -13.73
CA ASN A 206 -36.68 -11.06 -13.37
C ASN A 206 -36.05 -9.91 -14.18
N LEU A 207 -35.03 -10.19 -15.00
CA LEU A 207 -34.28 -9.15 -15.73
C LEU A 207 -35.19 -8.27 -16.60
N ARG A 208 -36.28 -8.81 -17.18
CA ARG A 208 -37.22 -8.00 -17.96
C ARG A 208 -37.84 -6.88 -17.12
N LYS A 209 -38.32 -7.20 -15.92
CA LYS A 209 -38.91 -6.21 -15.01
C LYS A 209 -37.84 -5.23 -14.54
N SER A 210 -36.64 -5.71 -14.23
CA SER A 210 -35.53 -4.87 -13.77
C SER A 210 -35.04 -3.88 -14.82
N ARG A 211 -35.09 -4.24 -16.11
CA ARG A 211 -34.80 -3.28 -17.20
C ARG A 211 -35.79 -2.13 -17.23
N ILE A 212 -37.06 -2.38 -16.91
CA ILE A 212 -38.10 -1.35 -16.83
C ILE A 212 -37.83 -0.46 -15.62
N GLU A 213 -37.61 -1.05 -14.44
CA GLU A 213 -37.34 -0.29 -13.21
C GLU A 213 -36.06 0.57 -13.32
N PHE A 214 -34.96 -0.01 -13.78
CA PHE A 214 -33.69 0.71 -13.92
C PHE A 214 -33.52 1.43 -15.26
N ILE A 215 -34.53 1.41 -16.15
CA ILE A 215 -34.47 2.05 -17.48
C ILE A 215 -33.11 1.74 -18.17
N ALA A 216 -32.72 0.47 -18.12
CA ALA A 216 -31.36 0.04 -18.42
C ALA A 216 -31.36 -1.24 -19.24
N GLY A 217 -30.41 -1.37 -20.17
CA GLY A 217 -30.18 -2.62 -20.91
C GLY A 217 -29.63 -3.73 -20.02
N THR A 218 -29.68 -4.98 -20.50
CA THR A 218 -29.22 -6.16 -19.73
C THR A 218 -27.77 -6.03 -19.24
N ASN A 219 -26.86 -5.55 -20.10
CA ASN A 219 -25.45 -5.34 -19.74
C ASN A 219 -25.31 -4.29 -18.62
N ARG A 220 -26.09 -3.21 -18.69
CA ARG A 220 -26.11 -2.15 -17.68
C ARG A 220 -26.63 -2.63 -16.33
N LEU A 221 -27.58 -3.56 -16.27
CA LEU A 221 -28.03 -4.16 -15.01
C LEU A 221 -26.89 -4.84 -14.24
N LYS A 222 -25.94 -5.47 -14.95
CA LYS A 222 -24.76 -6.09 -14.34
C LYS A 222 -23.83 -5.04 -13.73
N THR A 223 -23.60 -3.94 -14.44
CA THR A 223 -22.85 -2.78 -13.96
C THR A 223 -23.51 -2.16 -12.72
N ILE A 224 -24.82 -1.89 -12.78
CA ILE A 224 -25.59 -1.31 -11.67
C ILE A 224 -25.51 -2.20 -10.42
N LYS A 225 -25.79 -3.50 -10.56
CA LYS A 225 -25.64 -4.48 -9.48
C LYS A 225 -24.23 -4.46 -8.88
N SER A 226 -23.21 -4.45 -9.73
CA SER A 226 -21.82 -4.49 -9.29
C SER A 226 -21.45 -3.24 -8.50
N TRP A 227 -21.89 -2.06 -8.94
CA TRP A 227 -21.67 -0.82 -8.20
C TRP A 227 -22.43 -0.78 -6.86
N LEU A 228 -23.69 -1.23 -6.83
CA LEU A 228 -24.47 -1.31 -5.58
C LEU A 228 -23.83 -2.25 -4.55
N LEU A 229 -23.28 -3.38 -5.00
CA LEU A 229 -22.54 -4.32 -4.13
C LEU A 229 -21.18 -3.77 -3.72
N ALA A 230 -20.45 -3.15 -4.64
CA ALA A 230 -19.14 -2.55 -4.38
C ALA A 230 -19.23 -1.40 -3.37
N ALA A 231 -20.23 -0.53 -3.51
CA ALA A 231 -20.52 0.54 -2.56
C ALA A 231 -21.17 0.04 -1.26
N GLU A 232 -21.42 -1.27 -1.14
CA GLU A 232 -22.14 -1.88 -0.03
C GLU A 232 -23.48 -1.20 0.26
N ILE A 233 -24.20 -0.74 -0.77
CA ILE A 233 -25.58 -0.24 -0.64
C ILE A 233 -26.55 -1.41 -0.49
N ILE A 234 -26.27 -2.50 -1.21
CA ILE A 234 -27.01 -3.76 -1.12
C ILE A 234 -26.07 -4.88 -0.69
N GLN A 235 -26.64 -5.96 -0.15
CA GLN A 235 -25.94 -7.19 0.16
C GLN A 235 -26.79 -8.40 -0.22
N LYS A 236 -26.16 -9.57 -0.40
CA LYS A 236 -26.88 -10.83 -0.59
C LYS A 236 -27.57 -11.22 0.72
N LYS A 237 -28.82 -11.71 0.65
CA LYS A 237 -29.51 -12.25 1.82
C LYS A 237 -28.82 -13.51 2.31
N LYS A 238 -28.57 -13.60 3.63
CA LYS A 238 -27.98 -14.80 4.25
C LYS A 238 -28.82 -16.05 4.01
N SER A 239 -30.14 -15.91 3.97
CA SER A 239 -31.09 -17.02 3.73
C SER A 239 -31.19 -17.44 2.27
N ASN A 240 -30.78 -16.60 1.31
CA ASN A 240 -30.87 -16.91 -0.12
C ASN A 240 -29.90 -16.05 -0.93
N ALA A 241 -28.85 -16.67 -1.47
CA ALA A 241 -27.80 -15.99 -2.24
C ALA A 241 -28.27 -15.34 -3.56
N ASN A 242 -29.46 -15.69 -4.06
CA ASN A 242 -30.07 -15.09 -5.26
C ASN A 242 -30.91 -13.85 -4.94
N LYS A 243 -31.15 -13.57 -3.66
CA LYS A 243 -31.90 -12.40 -3.20
C LYS A 243 -30.94 -11.38 -2.58
N PHE A 244 -31.32 -10.12 -2.71
CA PHE A 244 -30.63 -8.96 -2.19
C PHE A 244 -31.50 -8.27 -1.14
N GLU A 245 -30.85 -7.52 -0.28
CA GLU A 245 -31.47 -6.59 0.67
C GLU A 245 -30.59 -5.35 0.78
N LEU A 246 -31.15 -4.25 1.27
CA LEU A 246 -30.35 -3.10 1.66
C LEU A 246 -29.38 -3.50 2.77
N SER A 247 -28.14 -3.03 2.68
CA SER A 247 -27.18 -3.15 3.77
C SER A 247 -27.54 -2.19 4.93
N TYR A 248 -26.70 -2.14 5.97
CA TYR A 248 -26.83 -1.09 6.98
C TYR A 248 -26.68 0.32 6.36
N LEU A 249 -25.62 0.54 5.57
CA LEU A 249 -25.41 1.80 4.84
C LEU A 249 -26.61 2.15 3.96
N GLY A 250 -27.10 1.21 3.15
CA GLY A 250 -28.23 1.44 2.25
C GLY A 250 -29.50 1.86 2.99
N ARG A 251 -29.79 1.24 4.14
CA ARG A 251 -30.93 1.65 4.99
C ARG A 251 -30.74 3.04 5.59
N CYS A 252 -29.52 3.36 6.06
CA CYS A 252 -29.23 4.69 6.60
C CYS A 252 -29.38 5.78 5.54
N ILE A 253 -28.82 5.60 4.34
CA ILE A 253 -28.97 6.55 3.23
C ILE A 253 -30.43 6.73 2.88
N ARG A 254 -31.18 5.64 2.66
CA ARG A 254 -32.60 5.71 2.33
C ARG A 254 -33.44 6.48 3.37
N ASN A 255 -33.08 6.39 4.64
CA ASN A 255 -33.82 7.04 5.72
C ASN A 255 -33.42 8.51 5.94
N ILE A 256 -32.20 8.91 5.58
CA ILE A 256 -31.64 10.23 5.91
C ILE A 256 -31.51 11.12 4.66
N ASP A 257 -30.99 10.56 3.57
CA ASP A 257 -30.76 11.24 2.29
C ASP A 257 -31.20 10.31 1.13
N PRO A 258 -32.52 10.04 1.00
CA PRO A 258 -33.05 9.13 -0.03
C PRO A 258 -32.74 9.59 -1.45
N GLU A 259 -32.63 10.90 -1.67
CA GLU A 259 -32.34 11.47 -2.99
C GLU A 259 -30.83 11.50 -3.31
N MET A 260 -29.96 11.22 -2.32
CA MET A 260 -28.51 11.22 -2.45
C MET A 260 -27.95 12.59 -2.87
N GLU A 261 -28.50 13.66 -2.30
CA GLU A 261 -28.14 15.05 -2.60
C GLU A 261 -26.94 15.54 -1.78
N ASN A 262 -26.64 14.90 -0.65
CA ASN A 262 -25.61 15.37 0.27
C ASN A 262 -24.22 14.82 -0.12
N ALA A 263 -23.20 15.67 -0.10
CA ALA A 263 -21.82 15.25 -0.32
C ALA A 263 -21.34 14.24 0.74
N SER A 264 -21.88 14.31 1.96
CA SER A 264 -21.61 13.35 3.04
C SER A 264 -22.03 11.91 2.68
N THR A 265 -23.16 11.74 1.97
CA THR A 265 -23.60 10.45 1.43
C THR A 265 -22.57 9.88 0.45
N TRP A 266 -22.02 10.73 -0.42
CA TRP A 266 -21.03 10.31 -1.42
C TRP A 266 -19.65 10.06 -0.82
N TRP A 267 -19.28 10.77 0.25
CA TRP A 267 -18.13 10.43 1.10
C TRP A 267 -18.28 9.06 1.75
N ALA A 268 -19.43 8.76 2.34
CA ALA A 268 -19.69 7.43 2.89
C ALA A 268 -19.54 6.35 1.81
N ILE A 269 -20.14 6.56 0.62
CA ILE A 269 -20.02 5.64 -0.51
C ILE A 269 -18.56 5.48 -0.96
N HIS A 270 -17.79 6.57 -1.08
CA HIS A 270 -16.37 6.53 -1.43
C HIS A 270 -15.57 5.67 -0.43
N ILE A 271 -15.76 5.89 0.87
CA ILE A 271 -15.07 5.13 1.92
C ILE A 271 -15.46 3.64 1.83
N HIS A 272 -16.73 3.32 1.63
CA HIS A 272 -17.17 1.93 1.46
C HIS A 272 -16.60 1.29 0.19
N LEU A 273 -16.52 2.02 -0.92
CA LEU A 273 -15.86 1.54 -2.13
C LEU A 273 -14.37 1.26 -1.89
N CYS A 274 -13.68 2.06 -1.07
CA CYS A 274 -12.29 1.79 -0.72
C CYS A 274 -12.11 0.54 0.15
N LEU A 275 -13.10 0.19 0.99
CA LEU A 275 -12.99 -0.92 1.95
C LEU A 275 -13.72 -2.20 1.53
N SER A 276 -14.43 -2.18 0.41
CA SER A 276 -15.22 -3.31 -0.07
C SER A 276 -14.37 -4.34 -0.79
N SER A 277 -14.62 -5.62 -0.51
CA SER A 277 -14.00 -6.71 -1.27
C SER A 277 -14.56 -6.86 -2.67
N ASN A 278 -15.66 -6.18 -3.03
CA ASN A 278 -16.30 -6.27 -4.35
C ASN A 278 -15.95 -5.09 -5.27
N SER A 279 -15.02 -4.22 -4.89
CA SER A 279 -14.75 -2.97 -5.57
C SER A 279 -13.42 -2.92 -6.33
N LEU A 280 -12.64 -4.01 -6.41
CA LEU A 280 -11.38 -3.98 -7.15
C LEU A 280 -11.64 -3.50 -8.59
N PRO A 281 -10.89 -2.52 -9.13
CA PRO A 281 -9.64 -1.94 -8.62
C PRO A 281 -9.79 -0.57 -7.95
N TYR A 282 -10.98 -0.19 -7.48
CA TYR A 282 -11.30 1.15 -7.00
C TYR A 282 -10.27 1.71 -6.01
N PHE A 283 -10.06 1.00 -4.89
CA PHE A 283 -9.12 1.43 -3.86
C PHE A 283 -7.69 1.53 -4.39
N ASP A 284 -7.24 0.55 -5.19
CA ASP A 284 -5.87 0.54 -5.69
C ASP A 284 -5.61 1.70 -6.65
N VAL A 285 -6.59 2.10 -7.46
CA VAL A 285 -6.50 3.30 -8.30
C VAL A 285 -6.27 4.54 -7.43
N ILE A 286 -7.03 4.71 -6.34
CA ILE A 286 -6.87 5.82 -5.41
C ILE A 286 -5.51 5.75 -4.69
N LYS A 287 -5.11 4.56 -4.24
CA LYS A 287 -3.82 4.33 -3.57
C LYS A 287 -2.65 4.72 -4.48
N VAL A 288 -2.68 4.35 -5.76
CA VAL A 288 -1.65 4.76 -6.74
C VAL A 288 -1.57 6.28 -6.86
N LEU A 289 -2.71 6.97 -6.95
CA LEU A 289 -2.75 8.43 -7.07
C LEU A 289 -2.27 9.12 -5.79
N VAL A 290 -2.66 8.63 -4.60
CA VAL A 290 -2.20 9.16 -3.31
C VAL A 290 -0.71 8.91 -3.07
N ASN A 291 -0.18 7.77 -3.51
CA ASN A 291 1.27 7.51 -3.43
C ASN A 291 2.09 8.44 -4.33
N ASN A 292 1.46 9.02 -5.35
CA ASN A 292 2.05 10.00 -6.26
C ASN A 292 1.42 11.39 -6.03
N TYR A 293 1.10 11.72 -4.77
CA TYR A 293 0.41 12.96 -4.41
C TYR A 293 1.08 14.19 -5.05
N GLY A 294 0.27 15.07 -5.64
CA GLY A 294 0.74 16.27 -6.35
C GLY A 294 1.26 16.04 -7.78
N SER A 295 1.53 14.79 -8.18
CA SER A 295 1.99 14.45 -9.53
C SER A 295 0.84 14.06 -10.45
N TRP A 296 0.97 14.42 -11.73
CA TRP A 296 0.03 14.04 -12.77
C TRP A 296 0.40 12.66 -13.33
N LEU A 297 -0.57 11.74 -13.32
CA LEU A 297 -0.41 10.41 -13.90
C LEU A 297 -1.39 10.19 -15.04
N ASP A 298 -0.88 9.76 -16.19
CA ASP A 298 -1.74 9.27 -17.25
C ASP A 298 -2.33 7.89 -16.90
N ARG A 299 -3.38 7.50 -17.64
CA ARG A 299 -4.04 6.22 -17.43
C ARG A 299 -3.10 5.02 -17.59
N LYS A 300 -2.14 5.08 -18.51
CA LYS A 300 -1.21 3.96 -18.77
C LYS A 300 -0.31 3.73 -17.56
N ASN A 301 0.21 4.79 -16.95
CA ASN A 301 1.05 4.73 -15.76
C ASN A 301 0.28 4.22 -14.55
N ILE A 302 -0.98 4.63 -14.37
CA ILE A 302 -1.85 4.08 -13.33
C ILE A 302 -2.01 2.57 -13.52
N ILE A 303 -2.37 2.11 -14.73
CA ILE A 303 -2.56 0.68 -15.00
C ILE A 303 -1.28 -0.13 -14.82
N ASN A 304 -0.14 0.39 -15.28
CA ASN A 304 1.15 -0.28 -15.11
C ASN A 304 1.50 -0.44 -13.62
N ALA A 305 1.22 0.57 -12.79
CA ALA A 305 1.41 0.49 -11.34
C ALA A 305 0.49 -0.56 -10.68
N LEU A 306 -0.69 -0.81 -11.23
CA LEU A 306 -1.60 -1.86 -10.76
C LEU A 306 -1.22 -3.28 -11.24
N PHE A 307 -0.63 -3.41 -12.44
CA PHE A 307 -0.46 -4.69 -13.14
C PHE A 307 0.98 -5.25 -13.11
N TYR A 308 1.62 -5.25 -11.95
CA TYR A 308 2.95 -5.86 -11.71
C TYR A 308 2.86 -7.35 -11.34
N ASP A 309 3.95 -8.11 -11.50
CA ASP A 309 3.99 -9.61 -11.41
C ASP A 309 3.38 -10.22 -10.14
N ASP A 310 3.44 -9.49 -9.03
CA ASP A 310 2.95 -9.92 -7.72
C ASP A 310 1.56 -9.38 -7.35
N SER A 311 0.94 -8.59 -8.24
CA SER A 311 -0.35 -7.98 -7.94
C SER A 311 -1.45 -9.03 -7.81
N VAL A 312 -2.47 -8.72 -7.01
CA VAL A 312 -3.69 -9.55 -6.89
C VAL A 312 -4.27 -9.84 -8.27
N TYR A 313 -4.15 -8.89 -9.21
CA TYR A 313 -4.67 -9.04 -10.57
C TYR A 313 -3.97 -10.14 -11.38
N LYS A 314 -2.63 -10.19 -11.35
CA LYS A 314 -1.89 -11.25 -12.03
C LYS A 314 -2.04 -12.59 -11.32
N LYS A 315 -2.02 -12.62 -9.98
CA LYS A 315 -2.29 -13.85 -9.19
C LYS A 315 -3.65 -14.47 -9.51
N LYS A 316 -4.67 -13.63 -9.74
CA LYS A 316 -6.02 -14.05 -10.15
C LYS A 316 -6.18 -14.25 -11.66
N ASN A 317 -5.09 -14.20 -12.43
CA ASN A 317 -5.07 -14.38 -13.88
C ASN A 317 -5.97 -13.39 -14.66
N TYR A 318 -6.20 -12.19 -14.14
CA TYR A 318 -6.89 -11.15 -14.91
C TYR A 318 -5.99 -10.63 -16.03
N LYS A 319 -6.59 -10.35 -17.19
CA LYS A 319 -5.87 -9.72 -18.31
C LYS A 319 -5.70 -8.22 -18.03
N GLN A 320 -4.57 -7.67 -18.47
CA GLN A 320 -4.32 -6.22 -18.38
C GLN A 320 -5.44 -5.40 -19.04
N SER A 321 -5.93 -5.83 -20.21
CA SER A 321 -7.04 -5.15 -20.90
C SER A 321 -8.35 -5.17 -20.13
N THR A 322 -8.60 -6.20 -19.33
CA THR A 322 -9.75 -6.24 -18.41
C THR A 322 -9.58 -5.21 -17.30
N LEU A 323 -8.39 -5.13 -16.71
CA LEU A 323 -8.08 -4.14 -15.69
C LEU A 323 -8.16 -2.71 -16.25
N GLU A 324 -7.62 -2.48 -17.45
CA GLU A 324 -7.75 -1.21 -18.17
C GLU A 324 -9.21 -0.79 -18.31
N SER A 325 -10.06 -1.70 -18.78
CA SER A 325 -11.50 -1.45 -18.92
C SER A 325 -12.11 -1.06 -17.57
N VAL A 326 -11.97 -1.91 -16.54
CA VAL A 326 -12.62 -1.71 -15.25
C VAL A 326 -12.13 -0.46 -14.53
N SER A 327 -10.81 -0.22 -14.49
CA SER A 327 -10.22 1.03 -13.95
C SER A 327 -10.68 2.26 -14.74
N GLY A 328 -10.93 2.12 -16.05
CA GLY A 328 -11.54 3.18 -16.85
C GLY A 328 -12.93 3.56 -16.35
N GLY A 329 -13.75 2.57 -15.97
CA GLY A 329 -15.06 2.81 -15.35
C GLY A 329 -14.95 3.50 -13.98
N VAL A 330 -13.92 3.16 -13.20
CA VAL A 330 -13.61 3.84 -11.92
C VAL A 330 -13.23 5.30 -12.17
N LEU A 331 -12.28 5.59 -13.05
CA LEU A 331 -11.84 6.96 -13.32
C LEU A 331 -12.97 7.85 -13.85
N LYS A 332 -13.84 7.30 -14.71
CA LYS A 332 -15.04 7.99 -15.21
C LYS A 332 -16.03 8.38 -14.10
N MET A 333 -15.98 7.80 -12.90
CA MET A 333 -16.83 8.22 -11.77
C MET A 333 -16.52 9.64 -11.28
N PHE A 334 -15.31 10.12 -11.57
CA PHE A 334 -14.81 11.42 -11.16
C PHE A 334 -14.83 12.43 -12.32
N GLU A 335 -15.62 12.15 -13.37
CA GLU A 335 -15.70 13.01 -14.55
C GLU A 335 -17.12 13.56 -14.77
N GLY A 336 -17.21 14.78 -15.27
CA GLY A 336 -18.47 15.38 -15.73
C GLY A 336 -19.51 15.50 -14.63
N ASP A 337 -20.72 15.03 -14.91
CA ASP A 337 -21.90 15.06 -14.03
C ASP A 337 -21.98 13.85 -13.08
N LYS A 338 -20.87 13.12 -12.90
CA LYS A 338 -20.86 11.92 -12.08
C LYS A 338 -20.71 12.29 -10.61
N PRO A 339 -21.31 11.53 -9.69
CA PRO A 339 -21.51 12.04 -8.33
C PRO A 339 -20.22 12.20 -7.52
N LEU A 340 -19.15 11.48 -7.88
CA LEU A 340 -17.85 11.65 -7.22
C LEU A 340 -17.00 12.76 -7.87
N ALA A 341 -17.38 13.27 -9.04
CA ALA A 341 -16.68 14.36 -9.70
C ALA A 341 -16.83 15.67 -8.90
N GLU A 342 -18.04 15.93 -8.40
CA GLU A 342 -18.38 17.13 -7.61
C GLU A 342 -17.69 17.18 -6.23
N MET A 343 -17.13 16.06 -5.78
CA MET A 343 -16.35 16.02 -4.53
C MET A 343 -14.92 16.54 -4.70
N GLY A 344 -14.47 16.75 -5.94
CA GLY A 344 -13.11 17.17 -6.27
C GLY A 344 -12.00 16.25 -5.76
N ILE A 345 -12.33 14.97 -5.51
CA ILE A 345 -11.37 13.95 -5.09
C ILE A 345 -10.23 13.83 -6.12
N LEU A 346 -10.57 13.81 -7.40
CA LEU A 346 -9.62 13.75 -8.50
C LEU A 346 -9.72 15.01 -9.35
N GLU A 347 -8.56 15.51 -9.75
CA GLU A 347 -8.43 16.50 -10.80
C GLU A 347 -8.02 15.84 -12.12
N LYS A 348 -8.46 16.45 -13.23
CA LYS A 348 -8.18 16.00 -14.59
C LYS A 348 -7.51 17.11 -15.37
N SER A 349 -6.49 16.75 -16.15
CA SER A 349 -5.82 17.67 -17.07
C SER A 349 -5.45 16.97 -18.38
N GLN A 350 -5.21 17.77 -19.42
CA GLN A 350 -4.67 17.31 -20.70
C GLN A 350 -3.22 17.78 -20.79
N ILE A 351 -2.27 16.84 -20.73
CA ILE A 351 -0.83 17.12 -20.84
C ILE A 351 -0.33 16.37 -22.06
N SER A 352 0.21 17.11 -23.04
CA SER A 352 0.72 16.54 -24.30
C SER A 352 -0.32 15.68 -25.03
N GLY A 353 -1.60 16.11 -25.02
CA GLY A 353 -2.71 15.39 -25.66
C GLY A 353 -3.13 14.10 -24.95
N THR A 354 -2.56 13.81 -23.78
CA THR A 354 -2.93 12.66 -22.96
C THR A 354 -3.70 13.13 -21.72
N GLN A 355 -4.78 12.41 -21.41
CA GLN A 355 -5.54 12.65 -20.19
C GLN A 355 -4.75 12.17 -18.96
N ASN A 356 -4.54 13.08 -18.02
CA ASN A 356 -3.84 12.84 -16.77
C ASN A 356 -4.75 13.11 -15.57
N TYR A 357 -4.44 12.46 -14.46
CA TYR A 357 -5.18 12.52 -13.21
C TYR A 357 -4.23 12.78 -12.04
N ARG A 358 -4.71 13.46 -11.02
CA ARG A 358 -4.06 13.56 -9.71
C ARG A 358 -5.12 13.64 -8.61
N ILE A 359 -4.72 13.47 -7.35
CA ILE A 359 -5.57 13.82 -6.21
C ILE A 359 -5.78 15.34 -6.20
N GLY A 360 -7.03 15.78 -6.06
CA GLY A 360 -7.39 17.19 -5.95
C GLY A 360 -7.17 17.76 -4.56
N ASP A 361 -7.51 19.04 -4.37
CA ASP A 361 -7.54 19.66 -3.04
C ASP A 361 -8.82 19.28 -2.29
N VAL A 362 -8.77 18.15 -1.59
CA VAL A 362 -9.95 17.51 -1.03
C VAL A 362 -10.27 18.05 0.37
N ASN A 363 -11.41 18.72 0.52
CA ASN A 363 -11.89 19.15 1.83
C ASN A 363 -12.59 17.99 2.57
N CYS A 364 -11.81 17.21 3.32
CA CYS A 364 -12.36 16.19 4.21
C CYS A 364 -12.80 16.81 5.55
N SER A 365 -14.11 16.83 5.80
CA SER A 365 -14.67 17.28 7.08
C SER A 365 -14.23 16.39 8.26
N ASP A 366 -14.39 16.88 9.48
CA ASP A 366 -14.07 16.10 10.68
C ASP A 366 -15.02 14.89 10.82
N SER A 367 -16.30 15.01 10.43
CA SER A 367 -17.27 13.91 10.43
C SER A 367 -16.90 12.79 9.44
N VAL A 368 -16.46 13.14 8.23
CA VAL A 368 -15.94 12.18 7.24
C VAL A 368 -14.75 11.42 7.81
N PHE A 369 -13.82 12.15 8.41
CA PHE A 369 -12.60 11.60 8.96
C PHE A 369 -12.86 10.66 10.15
N ILE A 370 -13.71 11.07 11.09
CA ILE A 370 -14.13 10.26 12.24
C ILE A 370 -14.84 9.00 11.75
N TYR A 371 -15.77 9.14 10.81
CA TYR A 371 -16.46 7.98 10.24
C TYR A 371 -15.50 6.98 9.62
N ALA A 372 -14.60 7.44 8.76
CA ALA A 372 -13.60 6.59 8.13
C ALA A 372 -12.78 5.84 9.18
N ILE A 373 -12.27 6.53 10.21
CA ILE A 373 -11.51 5.91 11.29
C ILE A 373 -12.32 4.86 12.05
N GLN A 374 -13.58 5.15 12.42
CA GLN A 374 -14.41 4.19 13.16
C GLN A 374 -14.72 2.95 12.35
N LEU A 375 -15.12 3.14 11.09
CA LEU A 375 -15.38 2.04 10.17
C LEU A 375 -14.13 1.19 9.95
N PHE A 376 -12.98 1.85 9.88
CA PHE A 376 -11.70 1.20 9.70
C PHE A 376 -11.32 0.35 10.92
N LYS A 377 -11.38 0.95 12.11
CA LYS A 377 -11.13 0.27 13.39
C LYS A 377 -12.06 -0.93 13.54
N SER A 378 -13.37 -0.77 13.28
CA SER A 378 -14.34 -1.86 13.48
C SER A 378 -14.12 -3.04 12.54
N ARG A 379 -13.66 -2.80 11.30
CA ARG A 379 -13.37 -3.87 10.32
C ARG A 379 -12.07 -4.59 10.58
N PHE A 380 -10.99 -3.86 10.79
CA PHE A 380 -9.63 -4.45 10.77
C PHE A 380 -9.04 -4.64 12.17
N PHE A 381 -9.50 -3.87 13.16
CA PHE A 381 -8.93 -3.86 14.50
C PHE A 381 -9.99 -3.78 15.62
N PRO A 382 -11.04 -4.62 15.60
CA PRO A 382 -12.22 -4.45 16.46
C PRO A 382 -11.92 -4.47 17.95
N THR A 383 -10.86 -5.19 18.37
CA THR A 383 -10.49 -5.36 19.78
C THR A 383 -9.37 -4.44 20.24
N ARG A 384 -8.72 -3.69 19.34
CA ARG A 384 -7.56 -2.88 19.69
C ARG A 384 -7.99 -1.49 20.17
N SER A 385 -7.44 -1.11 21.32
CA SER A 385 -7.60 0.24 21.88
C SER A 385 -6.59 1.23 21.33
N SER A 386 -5.49 0.79 20.71
CA SER A 386 -4.53 1.69 20.06
C SER A 386 -3.83 1.02 18.86
N LEU A 387 -3.43 1.86 17.91
CA LEU A 387 -2.75 1.48 16.67
C LEU A 387 -1.54 2.39 16.43
N ASP A 388 -0.46 1.84 15.89
CA ASP A 388 0.63 2.67 15.38
C ASP A 388 0.19 3.42 14.11
N PHE A 389 0.65 4.65 13.94
CA PHE A 389 0.34 5.47 12.77
C PHE A 389 0.73 4.76 11.46
N SER A 390 1.86 4.06 11.46
CA SER A 390 2.30 3.28 10.30
C SER A 390 1.33 2.13 10.00
N GLU A 391 0.69 1.52 10.99
CA GLU A 391 -0.33 0.49 10.74
C GLU A 391 -1.51 1.06 9.94
N LEU A 392 -1.94 2.29 10.24
CA LEU A 392 -3.03 2.98 9.53
C LEU A 392 -2.64 3.42 8.11
N ILE A 393 -1.40 3.86 7.91
CA ILE A 393 -0.88 4.20 6.58
C ILE A 393 -0.72 2.94 5.71
N ASN A 394 -0.19 1.87 6.30
CA ASN A 394 0.11 0.63 5.58
C ASN A 394 -1.14 -0.02 4.96
N ILE A 395 -2.25 0.06 5.69
CA ILE A 395 -3.54 -0.42 5.24
C ILE A 395 -4.30 0.62 4.37
N GLY A 396 -3.70 1.80 4.19
CA GLY A 396 -4.14 2.85 3.27
C GLY A 396 -5.38 3.62 3.70
N LEU A 397 -5.57 3.82 5.01
CA LEU A 397 -6.64 4.70 5.50
C LEU A 397 -6.48 6.14 4.99
N ASN A 398 -5.24 6.65 4.92
CA ASN A 398 -4.98 7.96 4.31
C ASN A 398 -5.39 8.00 2.84
N SER A 399 -5.23 6.88 2.11
CA SER A 399 -5.68 6.78 0.72
C SER A 399 -7.20 6.79 0.61
N CYS A 400 -7.92 6.13 1.52
CA CYS A 400 -9.39 6.20 1.59
C CYS A 400 -9.92 7.62 1.87
N LEU A 401 -9.08 8.48 2.45
CA LEU A 401 -9.38 9.88 2.74
C LEU A 401 -8.78 10.83 1.70
N CYS A 402 -8.14 10.29 0.66
CA CYS A 402 -7.48 11.05 -0.40
C CYS A 402 -6.44 12.05 0.11
N MET A 403 -5.67 11.68 1.13
CA MET A 403 -4.65 12.53 1.76
C MET A 403 -3.26 11.91 1.65
N SER A 404 -2.25 12.78 1.53
CA SER A 404 -0.86 12.38 1.82
C SER A 404 -0.72 11.92 3.29
N SER A 405 0.33 11.15 3.59
CA SER A 405 0.61 10.73 4.98
C SER A 405 0.79 11.92 5.92
N ASP A 406 1.34 13.03 5.44
CA ASP A 406 1.60 14.20 6.25
C ASP A 406 0.32 15.00 6.55
N GLU A 407 -0.57 15.15 5.58
CA GLU A 407 -1.90 15.74 5.80
C GLU A 407 -2.73 14.87 6.75
N PHE A 408 -2.73 13.55 6.55
CA PHE A 408 -3.42 12.61 7.43
C PHE A 408 -2.92 12.73 8.88
N ARG A 409 -1.59 12.81 9.09
CA ARG A 409 -0.99 13.04 10.41
C ARG A 409 -1.40 14.39 11.01
N LYS A 410 -1.38 15.47 10.23
CA LYS A 410 -1.82 16.80 10.69
C LYS A 410 -3.29 16.79 11.11
N LYS A 411 -4.16 16.11 10.35
CA LYS A 411 -5.58 15.98 10.66
C LYS A 411 -5.83 15.16 11.93
N LEU A 412 -5.08 14.06 12.13
CA LEU A 412 -5.09 13.30 13.40
C LEU A 412 -4.70 14.17 14.60
N ARG A 413 -3.64 14.98 14.49
CA ARG A 413 -3.25 15.94 15.55
C ARG A 413 -4.37 16.91 15.85
N LYS A 414 -4.95 17.53 14.81
CA LYS A 414 -6.04 18.50 14.96
C LYS A 414 -7.23 17.88 15.69
N ILE A 415 -7.68 16.70 15.27
CA ILE A 415 -8.83 16.01 15.88
C ILE A 415 -8.49 15.53 17.29
N GLY A 416 -7.25 15.08 17.54
CA GLY A 416 -6.82 14.64 18.87
C GLY A 416 -6.73 15.77 19.91
N HIS A 417 -6.56 17.01 19.48
CA HIS A 417 -6.62 18.19 20.35
C HIS A 417 -8.03 18.74 20.53
N ASN A 418 -8.92 18.52 19.57
CA ASN A 418 -10.30 18.97 19.66
C ASN A 418 -11.09 18.03 20.58
N ASP A 419 -11.55 18.53 21.72
CA ASP A 419 -12.45 17.87 22.68
C ASP A 419 -13.86 17.55 22.10
N LEU A 420 -14.00 17.44 20.79
CA LEU A 420 -15.23 17.19 20.03
C LEU A 420 -15.87 15.80 20.30
N GLY A 421 -15.52 15.12 21.39
CA GLY A 421 -16.14 13.85 21.79
C GLY A 421 -15.83 12.69 20.85
N SER A 422 -14.93 12.86 19.87
CA SER A 422 -14.52 11.80 18.94
C SER A 422 -13.88 10.61 19.67
N GLY A 423 -13.26 10.89 20.83
CA GLY A 423 -12.52 9.95 21.63
C GLY A 423 -11.22 9.46 21.00
N ILE A 424 -10.84 10.00 19.83
CA ILE A 424 -9.61 9.68 19.11
C ILE A 424 -8.51 10.57 19.67
N ARG A 425 -7.40 9.99 20.13
CA ARG A 425 -6.21 10.74 20.56
C ARG A 425 -5.01 10.35 19.72
N PHE A 426 -4.23 11.34 19.30
CA PHE A 426 -2.99 11.09 18.58
C PHE A 426 -1.81 11.47 19.48
N ASN A 427 -1.04 10.45 19.89
CA ASN A 427 0.09 10.60 20.80
C ASN A 427 1.40 10.44 20.04
N GLU A 428 2.36 11.31 20.34
CA GLU A 428 3.70 11.28 19.77
C GLU A 428 4.73 11.28 20.91
N VAL A 429 5.34 10.12 21.17
CA VAL A 429 6.31 9.95 22.25
C VAL A 429 7.52 9.17 21.74
N ALA A 430 8.73 9.71 21.92
CA ALA A 430 9.99 9.02 21.64
C ALA A 430 10.05 8.34 20.23
N ASN A 431 9.62 9.06 19.19
CA ASN A 431 9.52 8.60 17.79
C ASN A 431 8.44 7.54 17.52
N LEU A 432 7.58 7.22 18.49
CA LEU A 432 6.39 6.42 18.28
C LEU A 432 5.19 7.35 18.06
N GLN A 433 4.42 7.07 17.02
CA GLN A 433 3.19 7.78 16.69
C GLN A 433 2.05 6.81 16.83
N THR A 434 1.14 7.04 17.79
CA THR A 434 0.04 6.12 18.07
C THR A 434 -1.30 6.84 18.02
N VAL A 435 -2.30 6.20 17.44
CA VAL A 435 -3.71 6.60 17.54
C VAL A 435 -4.38 5.75 18.59
N ASP A 436 -4.90 6.39 19.62
CA ASP A 436 -5.62 5.78 20.74
C ASP A 436 -7.13 5.97 20.55
N PHE A 437 -7.85 4.87 20.76
CA PHE A 437 -9.30 4.70 20.63
C PHE A 437 -9.98 4.38 21.96
N SER A 438 -9.26 4.40 23.08
CA SER A 438 -9.76 4.01 24.41
C SER A 438 -10.87 4.93 24.93
N SER A 439 -10.84 6.21 24.55
CA SER A 439 -11.87 7.19 24.89
C SER A 439 -13.05 7.25 23.90
N ILE A 440 -13.09 6.36 22.90
CA ILE A 440 -14.13 6.39 21.87
C ILE A 440 -15.41 5.75 22.39
N ASN A 441 -16.44 6.59 22.49
CA ASN A 441 -17.79 6.17 22.83
C ASN A 441 -18.75 6.12 21.63
N ILE A 442 -18.26 6.40 20.41
CA ILE A 442 -19.07 6.45 19.20
C ILE A 442 -18.77 5.20 18.37
N SER A 443 -19.81 4.42 18.06
CA SER A 443 -19.70 3.27 17.16
C SER A 443 -19.51 3.71 15.70
N ALA A 444 -19.13 2.77 14.81
CA ALA A 444 -19.09 3.08 13.37
C ALA A 444 -20.48 3.42 12.83
N GLU A 445 -21.52 2.79 13.38
CA GLU A 445 -22.92 3.03 13.07
C GLU A 445 -23.37 4.44 13.46
N ASP A 446 -23.01 4.91 14.65
CA ASP A 446 -23.32 6.26 15.13
C ASP A 446 -22.53 7.31 14.35
N ALA A 447 -21.25 7.03 14.04
CA ALA A 447 -20.43 7.91 13.23
C ALA A 447 -20.98 8.04 11.78
N LEU A 448 -21.50 6.96 11.20
CA LEU A 448 -22.20 7.03 9.91
C LEU A 448 -23.44 7.92 9.99
N TYR A 449 -24.25 7.73 11.04
CA TYR A 449 -25.46 8.51 11.23
C TYR A 449 -25.16 10.01 11.36
N ASN A 450 -24.12 10.35 12.12
CA ASN A 450 -23.64 11.73 12.27
C ASN A 450 -23.13 12.29 10.94
N LEU A 451 -22.34 11.52 10.18
CA LEU A 451 -21.86 11.93 8.86
C LEU A 451 -23.02 12.22 7.90
N LEU A 452 -24.01 11.34 7.79
CA LEU A 452 -25.13 11.53 6.84
C LEU A 452 -26.02 12.73 7.19
N LYS A 453 -25.99 13.20 8.44
CA LYS A 453 -26.67 14.41 8.89
C LYS A 453 -25.84 15.69 8.79
N ASP A 454 -24.54 15.55 8.53
CA ASP A 454 -23.62 16.68 8.43
C ASP A 454 -23.87 17.43 7.11
N VAL A 455 -24.48 18.61 7.24
CA VAL A 455 -24.78 19.53 6.13
C VAL A 455 -23.59 20.42 5.78
N ASP A 456 -22.56 20.47 6.63
CA ASP A 456 -21.36 21.29 6.42
C ASP A 456 -20.36 20.59 5.50
N VAL A 457 -20.64 19.34 5.10
CA VAL A 457 -19.89 18.66 4.04
C VAL A 457 -20.34 19.23 2.70
N LEU A 458 -19.54 20.16 2.17
CA LEU A 458 -19.83 20.87 0.93
C LEU A 458 -19.33 20.09 -0.30
N TRP A 459 -20.05 20.26 -1.40
CA TRP A 459 -19.54 20.07 -2.76
C TRP A 459 -18.48 21.13 -3.09
N ILE A 460 -17.58 20.86 -4.03
CA ILE A 460 -16.58 21.85 -4.48
C ILE A 460 -17.22 22.93 -5.37
#